data_AF-A0A956P7M1-F1
#
_entry.id   AF-A0A956P7M1-F1
#
_cell.length_a   1.000
_cell.length_b   1.000
_cell.length_c   1.000
_cell.angle_alpha   90.00
_cell.angle_beta   90.00
_cell.angle_gamma   90.00
#
_symmetry.space_group_name_H-M   'P 1'
#
loop_
_entity.id
_entity.type
_entity.pdbx_description
1 polymer ?
#
loop_
_entity_poly.entity_id
_entity_poly.type
_entity_poly.pdbx_seq_one_letter_code
_entity_poly.pdbx_strand_id
1 'polypeptide(L)'
;MNRSDFVSSDLARSQHPGPALGAADRFARGLVTRLLDRLDWGRAELVDADGARAFGPGGEDAPHARVLLRAPRAYRRIAFGGSIGAAEAYMDGDWDASDLPGLFRMFARAASVFDAMDRGAGRFGERIARAYHVLRRNTREGSRRNIAAHYALG
;
A
#
# COMPACT_ATOMS: atom_id res chain seq x y z
N MET A 1 -11.94 18.40 -15.93
CA MET A 1 -12.28 17.74 -14.65
C MET A 1 -11.21 16.71 -14.34
N ASN A 2 -10.49 16.83 -13.22
CA ASN A 2 -9.34 15.97 -12.91
C ASN A 2 -9.79 14.72 -12.11
N ARG A 3 -9.21 13.55 -12.39
CA ARG A 3 -9.56 12.26 -11.75
C ARG A 3 -9.36 12.31 -10.22
N SER A 4 -8.43 13.13 -9.75
CA SER A 4 -8.17 13.41 -8.34
C SER A 4 -9.38 13.99 -7.58
N ASP A 5 -10.17 14.87 -8.24
CA ASP A 5 -11.35 15.49 -7.63
C ASP A 5 -12.52 14.49 -7.53
N PHE A 6 -12.63 13.60 -8.53
CA PHE A 6 -13.65 12.55 -8.55
C PHE A 6 -13.38 11.51 -7.45
N VAL A 7 -12.13 11.06 -7.32
CA VAL A 7 -11.68 10.07 -6.32
C VAL A 7 -11.87 10.61 -4.90
N SER A 8 -11.52 11.86 -4.61
CA SER A 8 -11.75 12.45 -3.27
C SER A 8 -13.25 12.48 -2.91
N SER A 9 -14.12 12.78 -3.87
CA SER A 9 -15.58 12.81 -3.65
C SER A 9 -16.24 11.42 -3.56
N ASP A 10 -15.65 10.42 -4.23
CA ASP A 10 -16.10 9.02 -4.26
C ASP A 10 -15.62 8.27 -3.01
N LEU A 11 -14.39 8.55 -2.55
CA LEU A 11 -13.89 8.10 -1.26
C LEU A 11 -14.76 8.64 -0.13
N ALA A 12 -15.08 9.94 -0.10
CA ALA A 12 -15.96 10.51 0.94
C ALA A 12 -17.38 9.88 0.99
N ARG A 13 -17.86 9.26 -0.10
CA ARG A 13 -19.21 8.68 -0.23
C ARG A 13 -19.28 7.16 -0.27
N SER A 14 -18.18 6.47 -0.56
CA SER A 14 -18.18 5.01 -0.70
C SER A 14 -18.36 4.32 0.64
N GLN A 15 -19.62 4.04 0.98
CA GLN A 15 -20.05 3.09 2.02
C GLN A 15 -20.39 1.71 1.43
N HIS A 16 -20.24 1.51 0.12
CA HIS A 16 -20.59 0.26 -0.52
C HIS A 16 -19.51 -0.80 -0.26
N PRO A 17 -19.83 -1.87 0.49
CA PRO A 17 -18.90 -2.98 0.65
C PRO A 17 -18.65 -3.58 -0.73
N GLY A 18 -17.37 -3.69 -1.10
CA GLY A 18 -16.95 -4.41 -2.31
C GLY A 18 -17.42 -5.87 -2.28
N PRO A 19 -17.14 -6.65 -3.35
CA PRO A 19 -17.51 -8.06 -3.38
C PRO A 19 -16.98 -8.82 -2.15
N ALA A 20 -17.74 -9.78 -1.65
CA ALA A 20 -17.39 -10.56 -0.47
C ALA A 20 -16.01 -11.24 -0.63
N LEU A 21 -15.25 -11.29 0.46
CA LEU A 21 -13.90 -11.87 0.46
C LEU A 21 -13.94 -13.41 0.50
N GLY A 22 -13.27 -14.04 -0.46
CA GLY A 22 -12.99 -15.48 -0.44
C GLY A 22 -11.91 -15.85 0.58
N ALA A 23 -11.73 -17.14 0.87
CA ALA A 23 -10.77 -17.61 1.88
C ALA A 23 -9.32 -17.15 1.60
N ALA A 24 -8.88 -17.22 0.34
CA ALA A 24 -7.56 -16.74 -0.07
C ALA A 24 -7.41 -15.23 0.11
N ASP A 25 -8.47 -14.46 -0.15
CA ASP A 25 -8.46 -13.00 0.01
C ASP A 25 -8.45 -12.62 1.49
N ARG A 26 -9.16 -13.36 2.35
CA ARG A 26 -9.12 -13.17 3.81
C ARG A 26 -7.74 -13.44 4.39
N PHE A 27 -7.08 -14.50 3.93
CA PHE A 27 -5.69 -14.78 4.34
C PHE A 27 -4.75 -13.65 3.90
N ALA A 28 -4.83 -13.23 2.64
CA ALA A 28 -4.01 -12.14 2.11
C ALA A 28 -4.31 -10.80 2.79
N ARG A 29 -5.58 -10.50 3.09
CA ARG A 29 -6.00 -9.36 3.91
C ARG A 29 -5.36 -9.40 5.29
N GLY A 30 -5.29 -10.57 5.92
CA GLY A 30 -4.56 -10.75 7.18
C GLY A 30 -3.08 -10.35 7.08
N LEU A 31 -2.42 -10.57 5.95
CA LEU A 31 -1.03 -10.15 5.73
C LEU A 31 -0.94 -8.62 5.51
N VAL A 32 -1.84 -8.05 4.71
CA VAL A 32 -1.86 -6.60 4.44
C VAL A 32 -2.19 -5.79 5.69
N THR A 33 -3.17 -6.24 6.48
CA THR A 33 -3.52 -5.57 7.75
C THR A 33 -2.39 -5.64 8.76
N ARG A 34 -1.66 -6.77 8.84
CA ARG A 34 -0.43 -6.85 9.66
C ARG A 34 0.67 -5.90 9.21
N LEU A 35 0.77 -5.61 7.91
CA LEU A 35 1.70 -4.60 7.39
C LEU A 35 1.26 -3.19 7.81
N LEU A 36 -0.03 -2.89 7.73
CA LEU A 36 -0.60 -1.60 8.18
C LEU A 36 -0.50 -1.42 9.70
N ASP A 37 -0.60 -2.50 10.49
CA ASP A 37 -0.37 -2.48 11.94
C ASP A 37 1.08 -2.09 12.31
N ARG A 38 2.02 -2.08 11.35
CA ARG A 38 3.40 -1.64 11.54
C ARG A 38 3.60 -0.14 11.35
N LEU A 39 2.56 0.60 10.98
CA LEU A 39 2.65 2.05 10.85
C LEU A 39 2.85 2.68 12.23
N ASP A 40 3.98 3.34 12.40
CA ASP A 40 4.39 4.06 13.61
C ASP A 40 4.20 5.58 13.49
N TRP A 41 3.83 6.05 12.30
CA TRP A 41 3.61 7.45 11.97
C TRP A 41 2.55 7.59 10.88
N GLY A 42 1.70 8.61 11.02
CA GLY A 42 0.55 8.81 10.15
C GLY A 42 -0.63 7.91 10.51
N ARG A 43 -1.71 8.07 9.74
CA ARG A 43 -2.94 7.30 9.89
C ARG A 43 -3.38 6.76 8.53
N ALA A 44 -3.59 5.45 8.45
CA ALA A 44 -4.17 4.81 7.28
C ALA A 44 -5.55 4.25 7.65
N GLU A 45 -6.58 4.54 6.86
CA GLU A 45 -7.91 3.95 7.02
C GLU A 45 -8.17 3.01 5.84
N LEU A 46 -8.20 1.70 6.11
CA LEU A 46 -8.53 0.67 5.13
C LEU A 46 -10.04 0.53 5.04
N VAL A 47 -10.60 0.62 3.84
CA VAL A 47 -12.02 0.46 3.55
C VAL A 47 -12.19 -0.67 2.55
N ASP A 48 -12.93 -1.70 2.93
CA ASP A 48 -13.18 -2.87 2.09
C ASP A 48 -14.55 -3.52 2.40
N ALA A 49 -14.76 -4.74 1.91
CA ALA A 49 -15.98 -5.50 2.12
C ALA A 49 -16.24 -5.88 3.60
N ASP A 50 -15.22 -5.90 4.46
CA ASP A 50 -15.36 -6.13 5.90
C ASP A 50 -15.56 -4.80 6.68
N GLY A 51 -15.64 -3.66 5.98
CA GLY A 51 -15.88 -2.33 6.55
C GLY A 51 -14.62 -1.45 6.60
N ALA A 52 -14.62 -0.47 7.50
CA ALA A 52 -13.50 0.44 7.70
C ALA A 52 -12.66 0.04 8.93
N ARG A 53 -11.34 0.03 8.78
CA ARG A 53 -10.39 -0.18 9.89
C ARG A 53 -9.24 0.82 9.80
N ALA A 54 -8.98 1.53 10.89
CA ALA A 54 -7.87 2.49 10.99
C ALA A 54 -6.59 1.86 11.56
N PHE A 55 -5.45 2.38 11.12
CA PHE A 55 -4.09 1.94 11.45
C PHE A 55 -3.18 3.15 11.68
N GLY A 56 -2.16 2.95 12.53
CA GLY A 56 -1.21 3.98 12.89
C GLY A 56 -1.73 5.01 13.92
N PRO A 57 -0.83 5.75 14.57
CA PRO A 57 -1.19 6.68 15.64
C PRO A 57 -1.91 7.94 15.13
N GLY A 58 -1.64 8.38 13.89
CA GLY A 58 -2.03 9.70 13.41
C GLY A 58 -1.17 10.82 13.98
N GLY A 59 -1.70 12.04 14.00
CA GLY A 59 -1.02 13.26 14.45
C GLY A 59 -1.43 14.46 13.61
N GLU A 60 -1.17 15.66 14.13
CA GLU A 60 -1.55 16.94 13.52
C GLU A 60 -0.79 17.20 12.21
N ASP A 61 0.51 16.88 12.17
CA ASP A 61 1.37 16.99 10.98
C ASP A 61 1.63 15.65 10.26
N ALA A 62 0.96 14.59 10.71
CA ALA A 62 1.17 13.27 10.13
C ALA A 62 0.27 13.10 8.88
N PRO A 63 0.69 12.34 7.86
CA PRO A 63 -0.15 12.06 6.70
C PRO A 63 -1.36 11.18 7.09
N HIS A 64 -2.51 11.45 6.49
CA HIS A 64 -3.74 10.65 6.64
C HIS A 64 -4.15 10.14 5.26
N ALA A 65 -4.18 8.82 5.09
CA ALA A 65 -4.54 8.18 3.83
C ALA A 65 -5.70 7.21 4.02
N ARG A 66 -6.78 7.42 3.27
CA ARG A 66 -7.89 6.47 3.18
C ARG A 66 -7.66 5.56 1.98
N VAL A 67 -7.55 4.26 2.22
CA VAL A 67 -7.24 3.21 1.25
C VAL A 67 -8.51 2.42 0.96
N LEU A 68 -9.03 2.51 -0.25
CA LEU A 68 -10.24 1.81 -0.69
C LEU A 68 -9.86 0.58 -1.51
N LEU A 69 -10.25 -0.60 -1.06
CA LEU A 69 -10.15 -1.83 -1.85
C LEU A 69 -11.45 -2.04 -2.63
N ARG A 70 -11.36 -1.91 -3.95
CA ARG A 70 -12.49 -2.11 -4.87
C ARG A 70 -12.63 -3.57 -5.30
N ALA A 71 -11.51 -4.30 -5.38
CA ALA A 71 -11.49 -5.71 -5.78
C ALA A 71 -10.72 -6.59 -4.77
N PRO A 72 -11.31 -7.71 -4.29
CA PRO A 72 -10.66 -8.62 -3.34
C PRO A 72 -9.28 -9.13 -3.77
N ARG A 73 -9.10 -9.33 -5.09
CA ARG A 73 -7.82 -9.76 -5.69
C ARG A 73 -6.65 -8.82 -5.36
N ALA A 74 -6.92 -7.54 -5.06
CA ALA A 74 -5.91 -6.57 -4.65
C ALA A 74 -5.12 -7.09 -3.44
N TYR A 75 -5.78 -7.75 -2.48
CA TYR A 75 -5.10 -8.27 -1.29
C TYR A 75 -4.01 -9.27 -1.65
N ARG A 76 -4.31 -10.20 -2.55
CA ARG A 76 -3.34 -11.19 -3.00
C ARG A 76 -2.20 -10.55 -3.79
N ARG A 77 -2.51 -9.59 -4.67
CA ARG A 77 -1.50 -8.87 -5.45
C ARG A 77 -0.55 -8.07 -4.56
N ILE A 78 -1.07 -7.40 -3.53
CA ILE A 78 -0.26 -6.68 -2.55
C ILE A 78 0.56 -7.66 -1.70
N ALA A 79 -0.08 -8.70 -1.15
CA ALA A 79 0.57 -9.62 -0.22
C ALA A 79 1.69 -10.46 -0.86
N PHE A 80 1.50 -10.92 -2.10
CA PHE A 80 2.44 -11.82 -2.77
C PHE A 80 3.26 -11.14 -3.86
N GLY A 81 2.76 -10.06 -4.47
CA GLY A 81 3.46 -9.26 -5.48
C GLY A 81 4.22 -8.06 -4.90
N GLY A 82 4.06 -7.78 -3.61
CA GLY A 82 4.72 -6.66 -2.94
C GLY A 82 4.40 -5.31 -3.57
N SER A 83 5.40 -4.42 -3.65
CA SER A 83 5.25 -3.07 -4.25
C SER A 83 4.81 -3.09 -5.71
N ILE A 84 5.29 -4.03 -6.52
CA ILE A 84 4.92 -4.15 -7.94
C ILE A 84 3.47 -4.59 -8.05
N GLY A 85 3.10 -5.68 -7.36
CA GLY A 85 1.71 -6.14 -7.36
C GLY A 85 0.73 -5.11 -6.81
N ALA A 86 1.15 -4.32 -5.81
CA ALA A 86 0.38 -3.17 -5.33
C ALA A 86 0.23 -2.07 -6.39
N ALA A 87 1.31 -1.73 -7.11
CA ALA A 87 1.27 -0.70 -8.15
C ALA A 87 0.41 -1.13 -9.35
N GLU A 88 0.56 -2.37 -9.81
CA GLU A 88 -0.28 -2.89 -10.89
C GLU A 88 -1.75 -2.97 -10.48
N ALA A 89 -2.04 -3.42 -9.26
CA ALA A 89 -3.40 -3.41 -8.72
C ALA A 89 -3.98 -1.99 -8.61
N TYR A 90 -3.15 -0.99 -8.33
CA TYR A 90 -3.56 0.43 -8.33
C TYR A 90 -3.87 0.91 -9.75
N MET A 91 -2.99 0.60 -10.72
CA MET A 91 -3.18 0.96 -12.13
C MET A 91 -4.44 0.31 -12.73
N ASP A 92 -4.73 -0.93 -12.34
CA ASP A 92 -5.92 -1.67 -12.75
C ASP A 92 -7.21 -1.23 -12.01
N GLY A 93 -7.10 -0.31 -11.05
CA GLY A 93 -8.24 0.19 -10.27
C GLY A 93 -8.77 -0.78 -9.22
N ASP A 94 -8.00 -1.81 -8.86
CA ASP A 94 -8.36 -2.78 -7.82
C ASP A 94 -8.38 -2.15 -6.43
N TRP A 95 -7.61 -1.06 -6.25
CA TRP A 95 -7.60 -0.25 -5.05
C TRP A 95 -7.20 1.19 -5.34
N ASP A 96 -7.51 2.08 -4.41
CA ASP A 96 -7.21 3.50 -4.51
C ASP A 96 -6.84 4.09 -3.14
N ALA A 97 -6.26 5.28 -3.12
CA ALA A 97 -5.93 6.00 -1.90
C ALA A 97 -6.15 7.52 -2.01
N SER A 98 -6.67 8.14 -0.95
CA SER A 98 -6.86 9.60 -0.90
C SER A 98 -5.54 10.39 -0.92
N ASP A 99 -4.49 9.83 -0.32
CA ASP A 99 -3.13 10.39 -0.32
C ASP A 99 -2.12 9.24 -0.53
N LEU A 100 -1.98 8.81 -1.79
CA LEU A 100 -1.04 7.76 -2.17
C LEU A 100 0.42 8.14 -1.80
N PRO A 101 0.90 9.38 -2.05
CA PRO A 101 2.23 9.80 -1.59
C PRO A 101 2.39 9.75 -0.06
N GLY A 102 1.40 10.19 0.71
CA GLY A 102 1.37 10.08 2.17
C GLY A 102 1.46 8.63 2.64
N LEU A 103 0.70 7.73 2.02
CA LEU A 103 0.74 6.30 2.30
C LEU A 103 2.15 5.72 2.10
N PHE A 104 2.82 6.06 1.00
CA PHE A 104 4.19 5.62 0.78
C PHE A 104 5.19 6.25 1.75
N ARG A 105 5.02 7.52 2.14
CA ARG A 105 5.85 8.16 3.17
C ARG A 105 5.72 7.44 4.53
N MET A 106 4.51 7.03 4.91
CA MET A 106 4.27 6.23 6.11
C MET A 106 5.05 4.90 6.06
N PHE A 107 4.95 4.15 4.96
CA PHE A 107 5.68 2.89 4.82
C PHE A 107 7.21 3.05 4.74
N ALA A 108 7.71 4.08 4.06
CA ALA A 108 9.13 4.36 3.98
C ALA A 108 9.74 4.67 5.36
N ARG A 109 9.00 5.40 6.19
CA ARG A 109 9.41 5.69 7.57
C ARG A 109 9.37 4.45 8.44
N ALA A 110 8.24 3.72 8.46
CA ALA A 110 8.11 2.50 9.25
C ALA A 110 9.26 1.52 8.95
N ALA A 111 9.61 1.36 7.68
CA ALA A 111 10.71 0.49 7.30
C ALA A 111 12.12 1.04 7.64
N SER A 112 12.32 2.36 7.65
CA SER A 112 13.58 2.95 8.13
C SER A 112 13.85 2.69 9.61
N VAL A 113 12.79 2.56 10.41
CA VAL A 113 12.89 2.19 11.83
C VAL A 113 13.30 0.73 11.99
N PHE A 114 12.81 -0.16 11.14
CA PHE A 114 13.26 -1.56 11.10
C PHE A 114 14.71 -1.70 10.62
N ASP A 115 15.14 -0.97 9.60
CA ASP A 115 16.55 -0.93 9.15
C ASP A 115 17.51 -0.49 10.29
N ALA A 116 17.04 0.37 11.21
CA ALA A 116 17.83 0.82 12.35
C ALA A 116 17.90 -0.22 13.48
N MET A 117 16.82 -0.98 13.70
CA MET A 117 16.76 -2.05 14.70
C MET A 117 17.42 -3.35 14.24
N ASP A 118 17.35 -3.69 12.94
CA ASP A 118 17.91 -4.93 12.37
C ASP A 118 19.45 -4.96 12.38
N ARG A 119 20.13 -3.81 12.49
CA ARG A 119 21.58 -3.79 12.77
C ARG A 119 21.94 -4.45 14.11
N GLY A 120 20.97 -4.66 15.01
CA GLY A 120 21.13 -5.37 16.28
C GLY A 120 20.59 -6.81 16.31
N ALA A 121 19.79 -7.24 15.33
CA ALA A 121 19.07 -8.53 15.36
C ALA A 121 19.42 -9.39 14.13
N GLY A 122 20.40 -10.29 14.29
CA GLY A 122 20.96 -11.10 13.20
C GLY A 122 19.97 -11.99 12.42
N ARG A 123 20.41 -12.48 11.24
CA ARG A 123 19.85 -13.47 10.27
C ARG A 123 18.35 -13.43 9.91
N PHE A 124 17.44 -13.20 10.85
CA PHE A 124 16.00 -13.04 10.59
C PHE A 124 15.68 -11.64 10.04
N GLY A 125 16.40 -10.61 10.52
CA GLY A 125 16.34 -9.25 9.99
C GLY A 125 16.75 -9.17 8.51
N GLU A 126 17.74 -9.96 8.09
CA GLU A 126 18.22 -9.97 6.71
C GLU A 126 17.14 -10.32 5.67
N ARG A 127 16.15 -11.14 6.00
CA ARG A 127 15.06 -11.50 5.06
C ARG A 127 14.04 -10.37 4.94
N ILE A 128 13.75 -9.68 6.03
CA ILE A 128 12.83 -8.53 6.07
C ILE A 128 13.49 -7.32 5.43
N ALA A 129 14.74 -7.03 5.77
CA ALA A 129 15.58 -6.02 5.13
C ALA A 129 15.73 -6.29 3.63
N ARG A 130 15.91 -7.53 3.19
CA ARG A 130 15.97 -7.86 1.75
C ARG A 130 14.63 -7.63 1.04
N ALA A 131 13.51 -8.05 1.64
CA ALA A 131 12.20 -7.77 1.10
C ALA A 131 11.97 -6.24 1.00
N TYR A 132 12.35 -5.49 2.02
CA TYR A 132 12.30 -4.03 2.04
C TYR A 132 13.24 -3.38 1.00
N HIS A 133 14.47 -3.85 0.86
CA HIS A 133 15.40 -3.38 -0.16
C HIS A 133 14.85 -3.64 -1.57
N VAL A 134 14.16 -4.76 -1.80
CA VAL A 134 13.45 -5.00 -3.07
C VAL A 134 12.30 -3.99 -3.24
N LEU A 135 11.51 -3.70 -2.21
CA LEU A 135 10.47 -2.65 -2.25
C LEU A 135 11.04 -1.25 -2.54
N ARG A 136 12.19 -0.90 -1.94
CA ARG A 136 12.89 0.39 -2.13
C ARG A 136 13.64 0.46 -3.46
N ARG A 137 14.10 -0.68 -4.01
CA ARG A 137 14.71 -0.77 -5.34
C ARG A 137 13.65 -0.69 -6.44
N ASN A 138 12.46 -1.26 -6.21
CA ASN A 138 11.32 -1.19 -7.12
C ASN A 138 10.72 0.22 -7.25
N THR A 139 10.99 1.13 -6.32
CA THR A 139 10.54 2.55 -6.40
C THR A 139 11.52 3.47 -7.15
N ARG A 140 12.83 3.22 -7.11
CA ARG A 140 13.84 4.05 -7.81
C ARG A 140 14.31 3.46 -9.15
N GLU A 141 14.50 2.15 -9.24
CA GLU A 141 15.09 1.48 -10.41
C GLU A 141 14.00 0.96 -11.37
N GLY A 142 12.84 0.56 -10.83
CA GLY A 142 11.65 0.18 -11.61
C GLY A 142 11.05 1.35 -12.40
N SER A 143 11.07 2.56 -11.85
CA SER A 143 10.64 3.80 -12.54
C SER A 143 11.44 4.07 -13.81
N ARG A 144 12.77 3.84 -13.80
CA ARG A 144 13.62 4.00 -15.00
C ARG A 144 13.38 2.94 -16.07
N ARG A 145 13.08 1.68 -15.70
CA ARG A 145 12.75 0.62 -16.67
C ARG A 145 11.34 0.76 -17.25
N ASN A 146 10.38 1.29 -16.49
CA ASN A 146 9.03 1.55 -16.98
C ASN A 146 8.97 2.73 -17.99
N ILE A 147 9.78 3.77 -17.78
CA ILE A 147 9.88 4.89 -18.74
C ILE A 147 10.60 4.48 -20.03
N ALA A 148 11.54 3.53 -19.97
CA ALA A 148 12.29 3.06 -21.12
C ALA A 148 11.52 2.08 -22.04
N ALA A 149 10.39 1.54 -21.60
CA ALA A 149 9.59 0.60 -22.39
C ALA A 149 8.51 1.27 -23.26
N HIS A 150 8.38 2.61 -23.24
CA HIS A 150 7.34 3.29 -24.02
C HIS A 150 7.80 4.62 -24.66
N TYR A 151 8.87 4.57 -25.46
CA TYR A 151 9.13 5.55 -26.54
C TYR A 151 9.22 4.83 -27.90
N ALA A 152 8.15 4.10 -28.22
CA ALA A 152 7.86 3.66 -29.58
C ALA A 152 6.43 4.12 -29.94
N LEU A 153 6.23 5.43 -29.92
CA LEU A 153 5.28 6.10 -30.79
C LEU A 153 6.13 7.10 -31.56
N GLY A 154 6.25 6.87 -32.86
CA GLY A 154 7.14 7.58 -33.79
C GLY A 154 6.84 9.05 -33.96
#